data_AF-A0A565AYT9-F1
#
_entry.id   AF-A0A565AYT9-F1
#
_cell.length_a   1.000
_cell.length_b   1.000
_cell.length_c   1.000
_cell.angle_alpha   90.00
_cell.angle_beta   90.00
_cell.angle_gamma   90.00
#
_symmetry.space_group_name_H-M   'P 1'
#
loop_
_entity.id
_entity.type
_entity.pdbx_description
1 polymer ?
#
loop_
_entity_poly.entity_id
_entity_poly.type
_entity_poly.pdbx_seq_one_letter_code
_entity_poly.pdbx_strand_id
1 'polypeptide(L)'
;MRNHFLNAFIADLCNPKNCFGASISIPIAPYSFPEKTRKCFILYNNHYLYALNKTADDVEVIDDWEEEEEVEPRLGDGGDGGGIVLGGVQWGEKALSIASQVVKQSEEDLQLFAFRTSPRGYIYVRLDKLSNEYGCPTLDELEEFSREFKKRLDDAGAAKVVPEDLALEVSSPGAERLLRVPEDLQRFKEMPMTVSYEEETNSRKAVKSAVFLLESVDAESEICIWKLADVRENRDPESKGRPLTRKQKDLRIKLPFTFHTKINLYLD
;
A
#
# COMPACT_ATOMS: atom_id res chain seq x y z
N MET A 1 12.72 3.69 -36.97
CA MET A 1 11.34 3.51 -36.45
C MET A 1 11.33 2.72 -35.14
N ARG A 2 12.14 3.10 -34.14
CA ARG A 2 12.18 2.48 -32.80
C ARG A 2 11.87 3.47 -31.66
N ASN A 3 11.55 4.72 -31.99
CA ASN A 3 11.39 5.82 -31.03
C ASN A 3 9.93 6.24 -30.77
N HIS A 4 8.94 5.50 -31.29
CA HIS A 4 7.52 5.82 -31.02
C HIS A 4 6.81 4.85 -30.06
N PHE A 5 7.39 3.68 -29.77
CA PHE A 5 6.79 2.71 -28.84
C PHE A 5 7.28 2.87 -27.38
N LEU A 6 8.46 3.44 -27.14
CA LEU A 6 8.91 3.75 -25.78
C LEU A 6 8.15 4.92 -25.13
N ASN A 7 7.69 5.89 -25.93
CA ASN A 7 6.97 7.05 -25.40
C ASN A 7 5.49 6.73 -25.05
N ALA A 8 4.96 5.58 -25.46
CA ALA A 8 3.62 5.14 -25.08
C ALA A 8 3.61 4.32 -23.77
N PHE A 9 4.72 3.67 -23.41
CA PHE A 9 4.84 2.86 -22.19
C PHE A 9 5.10 3.71 -20.93
N ILE A 10 5.74 4.87 -21.08
CA ILE A 10 5.98 5.82 -19.99
C ILE A 10 4.71 6.62 -19.65
N ALA A 11 3.77 6.77 -20.58
CA ALA A 11 2.51 7.47 -20.34
C ALA A 11 1.50 6.64 -19.51
N ASP A 12 1.63 5.32 -19.46
CA ASP A 12 0.75 4.43 -18.67
C ASP A 12 1.21 4.23 -17.22
N LEU A 13 2.44 4.64 -16.89
CA LEU A 13 3.02 4.62 -15.54
C LEU A 13 2.66 5.86 -14.69
N CYS A 14 2.03 6.86 -15.32
CA CYS A 14 1.45 8.04 -14.66
C CYS A 14 -0.09 8.08 -14.84
N ASN A 15 -0.72 6.93 -15.10
CA ASN A 15 -2.17 6.83 -15.09
C ASN A 15 -2.62 6.52 -13.66
N PRO A 16 -3.43 7.36 -13.01
CA PRO A 16 -3.95 7.09 -11.66
C PRO A 16 -4.76 5.78 -11.57
N LYS A 17 -5.19 5.23 -12.70
CA LYS A 17 -5.81 3.89 -12.78
C LYS A 17 -4.81 2.73 -12.67
N ASN A 18 -3.49 2.97 -12.75
CA ASN A 18 -2.43 1.94 -12.70
C ASN A 18 -1.56 2.03 -11.44
N CYS A 19 -1.90 2.87 -10.45
CA CYS A 19 -1.32 2.81 -9.10
C CYS A 19 -1.87 1.61 -8.30
N PHE A 20 -1.95 0.44 -8.93
CA PHE A 20 -2.10 -0.84 -8.25
C PHE A 20 -0.73 -1.15 -7.63
N GLY A 21 -0.68 -1.42 -6.32
CA GLY A 21 0.56 -1.58 -5.57
C GLY A 21 1.62 -2.38 -6.33
N ALA A 22 2.80 -1.81 -6.52
CA ALA A 22 3.93 -2.53 -7.09
C ALA A 22 4.49 -3.45 -6.01
N SER A 23 4.77 -4.71 -6.34
CA SER A 23 5.35 -5.67 -5.40
C SER A 23 6.54 -6.43 -5.99
N ILE A 24 7.54 -6.66 -5.15
CA ILE A 24 8.72 -7.47 -5.44
C ILE A 24 8.78 -8.56 -4.38
N SER A 25 8.72 -9.81 -4.83
CA SER A 25 8.78 -11.00 -3.99
C SER A 25 10.07 -11.78 -4.23
N ILE A 26 10.68 -12.22 -3.13
CA ILE A 26 11.89 -13.01 -3.13
C ILE A 26 11.62 -14.29 -2.33
N PRO A 27 11.52 -15.47 -3.00
CA PRO A 27 11.15 -16.71 -2.34
C PRO A 27 12.29 -17.28 -1.48
N ILE A 28 11.90 -18.15 -0.53
CA ILE A 28 12.79 -19.01 0.25
C ILE A 28 13.53 -19.94 -0.73
N ALA A 29 14.86 -19.96 -0.69
CA ALA A 29 15.62 -20.94 -1.46
C ALA A 29 15.95 -22.14 -0.56
N PRO A 30 15.36 -23.33 -0.76
CA PRO A 30 15.95 -24.54 -0.26
C PRO A 30 17.00 -25.01 -1.28
N TYR A 31 18.18 -25.34 -0.78
CA TYR A 31 19.30 -25.98 -1.48
C TYR A 31 20.23 -25.11 -2.34
N SER A 32 21.51 -25.30 -2.02
CA SER A 32 22.70 -24.84 -2.73
C SER A 32 22.60 -25.08 -4.24
N PHE A 33 22.44 -24.00 -5.01
CA PHE A 33 22.68 -23.98 -6.45
C PHE A 33 23.78 -22.96 -6.78
N PRO A 34 24.60 -23.21 -7.82
CA PRO A 34 25.79 -22.44 -8.14
C PRO A 34 25.47 -20.98 -8.49
N GLU A 35 26.43 -20.09 -8.21
CA GLU A 35 26.39 -18.60 -8.14
C GLU A 35 25.80 -17.80 -9.33
N LYS A 36 25.01 -18.37 -10.25
CA LYS A 36 24.56 -17.69 -11.47
C LYS A 36 23.07 -17.43 -11.67
N THR A 37 22.18 -17.78 -10.74
CA THR A 37 20.75 -17.41 -10.89
C THR A 37 20.06 -17.13 -9.55
N ARG A 38 20.15 -15.89 -9.06
CA ARG A 38 19.18 -15.33 -8.10
C ARG A 38 18.07 -14.67 -8.92
N LYS A 39 16.91 -15.30 -9.07
CA LYS A 39 15.74 -14.68 -9.72
C LYS A 39 14.98 -13.86 -8.68
N CYS A 40 14.91 -12.55 -8.90
CA CYS A 40 13.96 -11.66 -8.23
C CYS A 40 12.62 -11.79 -8.98
N PHE A 41 11.52 -12.07 -8.28
CA PHE A 41 10.20 -12.15 -8.90
C PHE A 41 9.47 -10.83 -8.62
N ILE A 42 9.22 -10.05 -9.67
CA ILE A 42 8.36 -8.86 -9.57
C ILE A 42 6.94 -9.36 -9.83
N LEU A 43 6.07 -9.27 -8.82
CA LEU A 43 4.66 -9.66 -8.95
C LEU A 43 3.84 -8.38 -9.15
N TYR A 44 3.17 -8.27 -10.29
CA TYR A 44 2.04 -7.36 -10.50
C TYR A 44 0.78 -8.22 -10.40
N ASN A 45 -0.20 -7.80 -9.58
CA ASN A 45 -1.37 -8.59 -9.15
C ASN A 45 -1.95 -9.59 -10.19
N ASN A 46 -2.02 -10.86 -9.78
CA ASN A 46 -2.91 -11.98 -10.14
C ASN A 46 -3.25 -12.32 -11.61
N HIS A 47 -2.63 -11.72 -12.61
CA HIS A 47 -2.51 -12.34 -13.93
C HIS A 47 -1.35 -11.67 -14.67
N TYR A 48 -0.61 -12.43 -15.49
CA TYR A 48 0.51 -12.00 -16.35
C TYR A 48 1.93 -12.15 -15.76
N LEU A 49 2.45 -13.38 -15.86
CA LEU A 49 3.88 -13.64 -16.00
C LEU A 49 4.42 -12.93 -17.26
N TYR A 50 5.35 -12.00 -17.09
CA TYR A 50 6.33 -11.69 -18.15
C TYR A 50 7.73 -12.12 -17.71
N ALA A 51 8.03 -13.40 -17.94
CA ALA A 51 9.40 -13.90 -17.96
C ALA A 51 10.09 -13.38 -19.23
N LEU A 52 11.11 -12.53 -19.06
CA LEU A 52 11.98 -12.15 -20.17
C LEU A 52 12.96 -13.31 -20.43
N ASN A 53 12.77 -13.93 -21.61
CA ASN A 53 13.58 -14.93 -22.33
C ASN A 53 13.25 -16.43 -22.15
N LYS A 54 12.29 -16.86 -22.99
CA LYS A 54 12.33 -18.00 -23.93
C LYS A 54 13.33 -19.13 -23.59
N THR A 55 12.82 -20.20 -22.99
CA THR A 55 12.73 -21.54 -23.58
C THR A 55 11.74 -22.34 -22.75
N ALA A 56 10.80 -23.00 -23.43
CA ALA A 56 9.79 -23.85 -22.82
C ALA A 56 10.48 -25.10 -22.28
N ASP A 57 10.40 -25.31 -20.97
CA ASP A 57 10.30 -26.63 -20.34
C ASP A 57 9.91 -26.40 -18.87
N ASP A 58 8.73 -26.92 -18.54
CA ASP A 58 8.21 -27.32 -17.22
C ASP A 58 8.59 -26.44 -16.02
N VAL A 59 7.90 -25.32 -15.88
CA VAL A 59 7.80 -24.61 -14.59
C VAL A 59 6.63 -25.23 -13.83
N GLU A 60 6.92 -26.08 -12.85
CA GLU A 60 5.93 -26.48 -11.84
C GLU A 60 5.45 -25.20 -11.12
N VAL A 61 4.15 -24.94 -11.23
CA VAL A 61 3.47 -23.86 -10.53
C VAL A 61 3.49 -24.20 -9.04
N ILE A 62 4.32 -23.48 -8.27
CA ILE A 62 4.29 -23.54 -6.81
C ILE A 62 3.01 -22.81 -6.37
N ASP A 63 1.97 -23.59 -6.10
CA ASP A 63 0.61 -23.17 -5.74
C ASP A 63 0.37 -23.29 -4.22
N ASP A 64 1.35 -22.90 -3.41
CA ASP A 64 1.27 -22.97 -1.94
C ASP A 64 1.70 -21.63 -1.32
N TRP A 65 1.07 -20.55 -1.79
CA TRP A 65 1.04 -19.30 -1.07
C TRP A 65 -0.08 -19.40 -0.03
N GLU A 66 0.18 -18.96 1.22
CA GLU A 66 -0.86 -18.89 2.22
C GLU A 66 -1.97 -17.97 1.72
N GLU A 67 -3.16 -18.52 1.45
CA GLU A 67 -4.38 -17.73 1.42
C GLU A 67 -4.58 -17.18 2.83
N GLU A 68 -4.07 -15.98 3.10
CA GLU A 68 -4.47 -15.25 4.29
C GLU A 68 -5.98 -15.02 4.21
N GLU A 69 -6.70 -15.28 5.31
CA GLU A 69 -8.10 -14.88 5.39
C GLU A 69 -8.19 -13.39 5.05
N GLU A 70 -9.06 -13.06 4.10
CA GLU A 70 -9.29 -11.67 3.69
C GLU A 70 -10.01 -10.95 4.83
N VAL A 71 -9.23 -10.43 5.78
CA VAL A 71 -9.73 -9.68 6.92
C VAL A 71 -9.84 -8.21 6.53
N GLU A 72 -10.95 -7.57 6.90
CA GLU A 72 -11.09 -6.13 6.71
C GLU A 72 -9.93 -5.37 7.37
N PRO A 73 -9.27 -4.44 6.64
CA PRO A 73 -8.09 -3.76 7.15
C PRO A 73 -8.43 -2.91 8.36
N ARG A 74 -7.46 -2.80 9.29
CA ARG A 74 -7.56 -2.01 10.52
C ARG A 74 -6.28 -1.27 10.77
N LEU A 75 -6.36 -0.04 11.28
CA LEU A 75 -5.16 0.76 11.57
C LEU A 75 -4.18 -0.02 12.45
N GLY A 76 -2.93 -0.15 11.97
CA GLY A 76 -1.88 -0.89 12.69
C GLY A 76 -1.83 -2.40 12.44
N ASP A 77 -2.57 -2.94 11.47
CA ASP A 77 -2.60 -4.37 11.14
C ASP A 77 -1.33 -4.89 10.44
N GLY A 78 -0.41 -4.02 10.03
CA GLY A 78 0.80 -4.40 9.29
C GLY A 78 0.54 -4.72 7.81
N GLY A 79 -0.67 -4.44 7.30
CA GLY A 79 -1.08 -4.55 5.90
C GLY A 79 -1.54 -3.18 5.37
N ASP A 80 -2.78 -3.10 4.87
CA ASP A 80 -3.36 -1.84 4.36
C ASP A 80 -3.67 -0.83 5.47
N GLY A 81 -3.78 -1.25 6.73
CA GLY A 81 -3.85 -0.36 7.88
C GLY A 81 -2.51 0.22 8.33
N GLY A 82 -1.41 -0.19 7.70
CA GLY A 82 -0.06 0.23 8.06
C GLY A 82 0.39 -0.32 9.41
N GLY A 83 1.53 0.18 9.90
CA GLY A 83 2.07 -0.16 11.21
C GLY A 83 2.99 -1.38 11.24
N ILE A 84 3.38 -1.79 12.45
CA ILE A 84 4.43 -2.79 12.69
C ILE A 84 3.83 -3.97 13.43
N VAL A 85 3.88 -5.17 12.83
CA VAL A 85 3.39 -6.42 13.41
C VAL A 85 4.47 -7.50 13.36
N LEU A 86 5.14 -7.73 14.50
CA LEU A 86 6.27 -8.66 14.57
C LEU A 86 5.86 -10.14 14.71
N GLY A 87 4.58 -10.47 14.80
CA GLY A 87 4.10 -11.86 14.84
C GLY A 87 4.65 -12.72 16.00
N GLY A 88 5.23 -12.10 17.04
CA GLY A 88 5.81 -12.79 18.20
C GLY A 88 7.14 -13.50 17.94
N VAL A 89 7.81 -13.24 16.81
CA VAL A 89 9.10 -13.89 16.50
C VAL A 89 10.27 -13.13 17.12
N GLN A 90 11.23 -13.86 17.72
CA GLN A 90 12.37 -13.26 18.43
C GLN A 90 13.31 -12.45 17.52
N TRP A 91 13.34 -12.77 16.24
CA TRP A 91 14.18 -12.11 15.24
C TRP A 91 13.51 -10.88 14.60
N GLY A 92 12.21 -10.66 14.85
CA GLY A 92 11.41 -9.64 14.17
C GLY A 92 11.89 -8.22 14.43
N GLU A 93 12.27 -7.91 15.68
CA GLU A 93 12.83 -6.60 16.03
C GLU A 93 14.14 -6.31 15.28
N LYS A 94 14.96 -7.35 15.09
CA LYS A 94 16.21 -7.20 14.34
C LYS A 94 15.95 -6.94 12.87
N ALA A 95 15.04 -7.70 12.26
CA ALA A 95 14.64 -7.49 10.86
C ALA A 95 14.06 -6.08 10.64
N LEU A 96 13.18 -5.62 11.54
CA LEU A 96 12.64 -4.26 11.52
C LEU A 96 13.74 -3.19 11.66
N SER A 97 14.68 -3.40 12.58
CA SER A 97 15.80 -2.48 12.78
C SER A 97 16.66 -2.38 11.52
N ILE A 98 16.88 -3.49 10.80
CA ILE A 98 17.63 -3.48 9.55
C ILE A 98 16.82 -2.73 8.48
N ALA A 99 15.53 -3.05 8.28
CA ALA A 99 14.66 -2.34 7.33
C ALA A 99 14.66 -0.82 7.57
N SER A 100 14.51 -0.42 8.82
CA SER A 100 14.54 1.00 9.22
C SER A 100 15.87 1.68 8.91
N GLN A 101 17.00 0.96 9.02
CA GLN A 101 18.32 1.49 8.67
C GLN A 101 18.48 1.64 7.16
N VAL A 102 17.94 0.71 6.37
CA VAL A 102 17.98 0.79 4.90
C VAL A 102 17.18 2.00 4.43
N VAL A 103 15.96 2.21 4.95
CA VAL A 103 15.16 3.41 4.62
C VAL A 103 15.90 4.69 5.01
N LYS A 104 16.46 4.77 6.23
CA LYS A 104 17.19 5.97 6.70
C LYS A 104 18.46 6.30 5.90
N GLN A 105 19.06 5.31 5.26
CA GLN A 105 20.28 5.48 4.46
C GLN A 105 19.98 5.70 2.98
N SER A 106 18.75 5.42 2.56
CA SER A 106 18.29 5.88 1.27
C SER A 106 18.25 7.41 1.28
N GLU A 107 18.73 8.01 0.19
CA GLU A 107 18.55 9.45 -0.05
C GLU A 107 17.13 9.75 -0.57
N GLU A 108 16.38 8.70 -0.90
CA GLU A 108 14.98 8.77 -1.28
C GLU A 108 14.12 9.08 -0.04
N ASP A 109 13.07 9.86 -0.24
CA ASP A 109 12.08 10.25 0.77
C ASP A 109 11.08 9.12 1.07
N LEU A 110 11.62 7.91 1.26
CA LEU A 110 10.89 6.70 1.60
C LEU A 110 10.61 6.62 3.10
N GLN A 111 9.48 6.01 3.43
CA GLN A 111 9.10 5.68 4.78
C GLN A 111 8.53 4.26 4.83
N LEU A 112 8.75 3.56 5.95
CA LEU A 112 8.00 2.34 6.24
C LEU A 112 6.54 2.72 6.53
N PHE A 113 5.63 2.25 5.68
CA PHE A 113 4.19 2.31 5.91
C PHE A 113 3.73 1.13 6.74
N ALA A 114 4.13 -0.08 6.33
CA ALA A 114 3.83 -1.32 7.05
C ALA A 114 5.06 -2.22 7.12
N PHE A 115 5.17 -2.96 8.22
CA PHE A 115 6.16 -4.01 8.39
C PHE A 115 5.53 -5.17 9.16
N ARG A 116 5.50 -6.36 8.56
CA ARG A 116 4.94 -7.55 9.19
C ARG A 116 5.88 -8.73 9.07
N THR A 117 5.98 -9.53 10.12
CA THR A 117 6.72 -10.81 10.10
C THR A 117 5.82 -11.96 10.50
N SER A 118 6.02 -13.11 9.84
CA SER A 118 5.33 -14.36 10.12
C SER A 118 6.23 -15.35 10.86
N PRO A 119 5.72 -16.17 11.79
CA PRO A 119 6.44 -17.31 12.37
C PRO A 119 7.01 -18.29 11.34
N ARG A 120 6.47 -18.31 10.12
CA ARG A 120 6.94 -19.17 9.02
C ARG A 120 8.12 -18.60 8.23
N GLY A 121 8.66 -17.45 8.63
CA GLY A 121 9.83 -16.85 7.98
C GLY A 121 9.52 -15.88 6.85
N TYR A 122 8.28 -15.38 6.74
CA TYR A 122 7.93 -14.33 5.78
C TYR A 122 8.09 -12.93 6.40
N ILE A 123 8.63 -12.01 5.62
CA ILE A 123 8.69 -10.58 5.91
C ILE A 123 7.92 -9.84 4.83
N TYR A 124 6.96 -9.03 5.24
CA TYR A 124 6.20 -8.12 4.38
C TYR A 124 6.59 -6.70 4.72
N VAL A 125 7.02 -5.93 3.72
CA VAL A 125 7.38 -4.53 3.86
C VAL A 125 6.56 -3.71 2.87
N ARG A 126 5.88 -2.67 3.37
CA ARG A 126 5.24 -1.68 2.52
C ARG A 126 5.94 -0.33 2.66
N LEU A 127 6.39 0.21 1.54
CA LEU A 127 7.12 1.47 1.47
C LEU A 127 6.25 2.58 0.89
N ASP A 128 6.30 3.74 1.52
CA ASP A 128 5.57 4.94 1.13
C ASP A 128 6.54 6.05 0.76
N LYS A 129 6.26 6.78 -0.33
CA LYS A 129 7.11 7.87 -0.82
C LYS A 129 6.47 9.23 -0.53
N LEU A 130 7.03 9.99 0.41
CA LEU A 130 6.37 11.19 0.96
C LEU A 130 6.16 12.33 -0.06
N SER A 131 7.02 12.44 -1.05
CA SER A 131 6.99 13.42 -2.15
C SER A 131 6.05 13.03 -3.28
N ASN A 132 5.64 11.76 -3.36
CA ASN A 132 4.69 11.30 -4.35
C ASN A 132 3.26 11.60 -3.88
N GLU A 133 2.43 12.12 -4.79
CA GLU A 133 1.02 12.47 -4.53
C GLU A 133 0.20 11.29 -4.01
N TYR A 134 0.40 10.11 -4.61
CA TYR A 134 -0.22 8.87 -4.20
C TYR A 134 0.63 8.11 -3.19
N GLY A 135 1.79 8.63 -2.76
CA GLY A 135 2.68 7.89 -1.87
C GLY A 135 3.20 6.56 -2.40
N CYS A 136 3.24 6.38 -3.72
CA CYS A 136 3.77 5.17 -4.33
C CYS A 136 5.25 5.38 -4.72
N PRO A 137 6.19 4.62 -4.14
CA PRO A 137 7.55 4.51 -4.67
C PRO A 137 7.57 3.97 -6.11
N THR A 138 8.65 4.24 -6.82
CA THR A 138 8.91 3.64 -8.13
C THR A 138 9.40 2.19 -8.00
N LEU A 139 9.31 1.42 -9.09
CA LEU A 139 9.79 0.04 -9.08
C LEU A 139 11.29 -0.06 -8.79
N ASP A 140 12.08 0.87 -9.34
CA ASP A 140 13.53 0.92 -9.13
C ASP A 140 13.87 1.17 -7.65
N GLU A 141 13.12 2.04 -6.98
CA GLU A 141 13.26 2.30 -5.54
C GLU A 141 12.93 1.08 -4.69
N LEU A 142 11.84 0.36 -5.03
CA LEU A 142 11.47 -0.88 -4.36
C LEU A 142 12.54 -1.97 -4.57
N GLU A 143 13.12 -2.06 -5.77
CA GLU A 143 14.18 -3.04 -6.08
C GLU A 143 15.47 -2.71 -5.32
N GLU A 144 15.85 -1.44 -5.29
CA GLU A 144 17.03 -0.98 -4.54
C GLU A 144 16.90 -1.27 -3.05
N PHE A 145 15.76 -0.92 -2.45
CA PHE A 145 15.47 -1.25 -1.06
C PHE A 145 15.51 -2.77 -0.83
N SER A 146 14.82 -3.55 -1.68
CA SER A 146 14.72 -5.00 -1.54
C SER A 146 16.10 -5.67 -1.60
N ARG A 147 16.95 -5.24 -2.54
CA ARG A 147 18.32 -5.74 -2.69
C ARG A 147 19.17 -5.44 -1.46
N GLU A 148 19.16 -4.20 -0.97
CA GLU A 148 19.98 -3.81 0.18
C GLU A 148 19.46 -4.42 1.48
N PHE A 149 18.14 -4.49 1.65
CA PHE A 149 17.53 -5.12 2.82
C PHE A 149 17.85 -6.61 2.86
N LYS A 150 17.66 -7.33 1.74
CA LYS A 150 18.00 -8.75 1.66
C LYS A 150 19.48 -9.00 1.96
N LYS A 151 20.38 -8.21 1.39
CA LYS A 151 21.82 -8.36 1.64
C LYS A 151 22.14 -8.29 3.14
N ARG A 152 21.54 -7.35 3.88
CA ARG A 152 21.74 -7.24 5.34
C ARG A 152 21.06 -8.34 6.14
N LEU A 153 19.93 -8.86 5.65
CA LEU A 153 19.30 -10.05 6.22
C LEU A 153 20.21 -11.27 6.04
N ASP A 154 20.79 -11.48 4.85
CA ASP A 154 21.76 -12.55 4.57
C ASP A 154 22.97 -12.46 5.53
N ASP A 155 23.54 -11.25 5.71
CA ASP A 155 24.66 -11.02 6.64
C ASP A 155 24.28 -11.31 8.11
N ALA A 156 23.08 -10.89 8.53
CA ALA A 156 22.56 -11.17 9.87
C ALA A 156 22.22 -12.65 10.07
N GLY A 157 21.81 -13.34 9.01
CA GLY A 157 21.56 -14.78 8.95
C GLY A 157 22.84 -15.56 9.15
N ALA A 158 23.91 -15.21 8.42
CA ALA A 158 25.23 -15.81 8.60
C ALA A 158 25.79 -15.62 10.03
N ALA A 159 25.44 -14.50 10.68
CA ALA A 159 25.75 -14.23 12.09
C ALA A 159 24.79 -14.92 13.09
N LYS A 160 23.79 -15.67 12.59
CA LYS A 160 22.75 -16.37 13.36
C LYS A 160 21.91 -15.46 14.26
N VAL A 161 21.77 -14.19 13.87
CA VAL A 161 20.93 -13.21 14.57
C VAL A 161 19.49 -13.28 14.08
N VAL A 162 19.30 -13.62 12.81
CA VAL A 162 18.01 -13.91 12.18
C VAL A 162 18.09 -15.28 11.47
N PRO A 163 16.96 -15.94 11.14
CA PRO A 163 16.97 -17.13 10.31
C PRO A 163 17.60 -16.87 8.94
N GLU A 164 18.27 -17.87 8.36
CA GLU A 164 18.93 -17.76 7.05
C GLU A 164 17.94 -17.90 5.88
N ASP A 165 16.75 -18.45 6.13
CA ASP A 165 15.76 -18.88 5.14
C ASP A 165 14.50 -18.01 5.15
N LEU A 166 14.68 -16.69 5.18
CA LEU A 166 13.56 -15.74 5.19
C LEU A 166 13.08 -15.41 3.76
N ALA A 167 11.77 -15.43 3.55
CA ALA A 167 11.11 -14.85 2.38
C ALA A 167 10.85 -13.38 2.60
N LEU A 168 11.01 -12.58 1.54
CA LEU A 168 10.81 -11.14 1.57
C LEU A 168 9.86 -10.70 0.47
N GLU A 169 8.81 -9.97 0.86
CA GLU A 169 7.95 -9.20 -0.04
C GLU A 169 8.11 -7.71 0.28
N VAL A 170 8.37 -6.91 -0.75
CA VAL A 170 8.43 -5.45 -0.67
C VAL A 170 7.41 -4.87 -1.63
N SER A 171 6.48 -4.06 -1.14
CA SER A 171 5.44 -3.45 -1.95
C SER A 171 5.17 -1.98 -1.59
N SER A 172 4.34 -1.29 -2.37
CA SER A 172 3.81 0.03 -2.02
C SER A 172 2.41 -0.07 -1.42
N PRO A 173 1.97 0.88 -0.56
CA PRO A 173 0.59 0.92 -0.11
C PRO A 173 -0.34 1.22 -1.28
N GLY A 174 -1.35 0.37 -1.48
CA GLY A 174 -2.37 0.58 -2.52
C GLY A 174 -3.32 1.74 -2.20
N ALA A 175 -4.36 1.92 -3.02
CA ALA A 175 -5.44 2.86 -2.72
C ALA A 175 -6.34 2.40 -1.56
N GLU A 176 -6.30 1.11 -1.24
CA GLU A 176 -7.02 0.52 -0.12
C GLU A 176 -6.39 0.84 1.25
N ARG A 177 -5.24 1.52 1.26
CA ARG A 177 -4.59 1.98 2.48
C ARG A 177 -5.55 2.77 3.36
N LEU A 178 -5.50 2.51 4.66
CA LEU A 178 -6.21 3.31 5.64
C LEU A 178 -5.41 4.58 5.96
N LEU A 179 -6.10 5.71 5.97
CA LEU A 179 -5.53 7.01 6.34
C LEU A 179 -5.80 7.29 7.83
N ARG A 180 -4.76 7.70 8.55
CA ARG A 180 -4.88 8.13 9.95
C ARG A 180 -5.44 9.54 10.03
N VAL A 181 -6.32 9.75 11.01
CA VAL A 181 -6.94 11.03 11.30
C VAL A 181 -6.29 11.61 12.55
N PRO A 182 -5.73 12.83 12.49
CA PRO A 182 -5.64 13.73 11.34
C PRO A 182 -4.36 13.58 10.48
N GLU A 183 -3.41 12.74 10.87
CA GLU A 183 -2.00 12.81 10.45
C GLU A 183 -1.81 12.69 8.93
N ASP A 184 -2.54 11.78 8.29
CA ASP A 184 -2.34 11.50 6.86
C ASP A 184 -3.22 12.39 5.97
N LEU A 185 -4.28 13.00 6.52
CA LEU A 185 -5.31 13.69 5.75
C LEU A 185 -4.78 14.89 4.96
N GLN A 186 -3.91 15.69 5.59
CA GLN A 186 -3.38 16.91 4.97
C GLN A 186 -2.58 16.61 3.70
N ARG A 187 -1.89 15.47 3.67
CA ARG A 187 -1.09 15.05 2.51
C ARG A 187 -1.95 14.76 1.29
N PHE A 188 -3.14 14.22 1.51
CA PHE A 188 -4.03 13.75 0.46
C PHE A 188 -5.23 14.69 0.22
N LYS A 189 -5.18 15.93 0.73
CA LYS A 189 -6.31 16.87 0.75
C LYS A 189 -6.95 17.19 -0.61
N GLU A 190 -6.16 17.13 -1.68
CA GLU A 190 -6.63 17.41 -3.05
C GLU A 190 -7.26 16.18 -3.73
N MET A 191 -7.17 15.00 -3.09
CA MET A 191 -7.73 13.76 -3.62
C MET A 191 -9.07 13.42 -2.97
N PRO A 192 -10.03 12.88 -3.74
CA PRO A 192 -11.24 12.33 -3.18
C PRO A 192 -10.91 11.11 -2.29
N MET A 193 -11.62 11.00 -1.18
CA MET A 193 -11.48 9.92 -0.20
C MET A 193 -12.84 9.31 0.09
N THR A 194 -12.90 7.99 0.20
CA THR A 194 -14.06 7.30 0.74
C THR A 194 -14.01 7.41 2.26
N VAL A 195 -14.94 8.16 2.85
CA VAL A 195 -15.00 8.42 4.29
C VAL A 195 -16.18 7.68 4.89
N SER A 196 -15.89 6.72 5.76
CA SER A 196 -16.89 6.04 6.58
C SER A 196 -16.92 6.65 7.98
N TYR A 197 -18.09 7.03 8.47
CA TYR A 197 -18.24 7.71 9.75
C TYR A 197 -19.51 7.30 10.49
N GLU A 198 -19.47 7.37 11.82
CA GLU A 198 -20.65 7.20 12.66
C GLU A 198 -21.48 8.49 12.64
N GLU A 199 -22.77 8.34 12.33
CA GLU A 199 -23.76 9.39 12.53
C GLU A 199 -24.79 8.91 13.55
N GLU A 200 -25.01 9.73 14.59
CA GLU A 200 -26.01 9.45 15.60
C GLU A 200 -27.30 10.21 15.27
N THR A 201 -28.34 9.48 14.86
CA THR A 201 -29.67 10.05 14.62
C THR A 201 -30.72 9.32 15.46
N ASN A 202 -31.48 10.09 16.24
CA ASN A 202 -32.68 9.63 16.96
C ASN A 202 -32.55 8.24 17.63
N SER A 203 -31.47 8.05 18.41
CA SER A 203 -31.20 6.86 19.23
C SER A 203 -30.63 5.62 18.51
N ARG A 204 -30.16 5.74 17.26
CA ARG A 204 -29.35 4.69 16.60
C ARG A 204 -28.08 5.28 16.02
N LYS A 205 -26.98 4.56 16.22
CA LYS A 205 -25.72 4.79 15.51
C LYS A 205 -25.79 4.09 14.17
N ALA A 206 -25.63 4.84 13.08
CA ALA A 206 -25.52 4.30 11.74
C ALA A 206 -24.15 4.66 11.17
N VAL A 207 -23.48 3.69 10.56
CA VAL A 207 -22.26 3.95 9.79
C VAL A 207 -22.70 4.40 8.39
N LYS A 208 -22.28 5.60 8.00
CA LYS A 208 -22.47 6.14 6.65
C LYS A 208 -21.13 6.12 5.93
N SER A 209 -21.17 5.96 4.61
CA SER A 209 -20.01 6.05 3.74
C SER A 209 -20.36 6.86 2.50
N ALA A 210 -19.47 7.77 2.11
CA ALA A 210 -19.57 8.55 0.87
C ALA A 210 -18.19 9.09 0.50
N VAL A 211 -18.05 9.60 -0.72
CA VAL A 211 -16.78 10.14 -1.23
C VAL A 211 -16.71 11.64 -0.97
N PHE A 212 -15.64 12.11 -0.33
CA PHE A 212 -15.46 13.51 0.01
C PHE A 212 -14.08 14.02 -0.42
N LEU A 213 -14.00 15.34 -0.62
CA LEU A 213 -12.75 16.08 -0.63
C LEU A 213 -12.56 16.73 0.73
N LEU A 214 -11.34 16.68 1.26
CA LEU A 214 -11.00 17.37 2.49
C LEU A 214 -10.94 18.88 2.22
N GLU A 215 -11.75 19.66 2.93
CA GLU A 215 -11.72 21.12 2.82
C GLU A 215 -10.75 21.73 3.84
N SER A 216 -10.80 21.28 5.09
CA SER A 216 -9.85 21.69 6.13
C SER A 216 -9.84 20.74 7.33
N VAL A 217 -8.75 20.80 8.09
CA VAL A 217 -8.62 20.15 9.40
C VAL A 217 -8.42 21.24 10.45
N ASP A 218 -9.29 21.28 11.44
CA ASP A 218 -9.17 22.14 12.62
C ASP A 218 -8.58 21.31 13.76
N ALA A 219 -7.29 21.53 14.04
CA ALA A 219 -6.57 20.82 15.09
C ALA A 219 -6.95 21.28 16.51
N GLU A 220 -7.49 22.50 16.68
CA GLU A 220 -7.92 23.00 17.99
C GLU A 220 -9.24 22.39 18.40
N SER A 221 -10.18 22.28 17.46
CA SER A 221 -11.50 21.70 17.69
C SER A 221 -11.57 20.19 17.44
N GLU A 222 -10.47 19.58 16.97
CA GLU A 222 -10.40 18.17 16.53
C GLU A 222 -11.48 17.79 15.51
N ILE A 223 -11.70 18.66 14.52
CA ILE A 223 -12.76 18.51 13.50
C ILE A 223 -12.18 18.55 12.08
N CYS A 224 -12.63 17.63 11.25
CA CYS A 224 -12.44 17.66 9.80
C CYS A 224 -13.67 18.27 9.11
N ILE A 225 -13.43 19.15 8.14
CA ILE A 225 -14.47 19.68 7.26
C ILE A 225 -14.33 18.99 5.91
N TRP A 226 -15.40 18.32 5.49
CA TRP A 226 -15.45 17.52 4.27
C TRP A 226 -16.47 18.10 3.30
N LYS A 227 -16.10 18.20 2.03
CA LYS A 227 -16.96 18.62 0.94
C LYS A 227 -17.33 17.43 0.07
N LEU A 228 -18.61 17.29 -0.29
CA LEU A 228 -19.07 16.16 -1.09
C LEU A 228 -18.41 16.17 -2.49
N ALA A 229 -17.82 15.05 -2.91
CA ALA A 229 -17.19 14.92 -4.22
C ALA A 229 -18.24 14.65 -5.31
N ASP A 230 -18.06 15.20 -6.52
CA ASP A 230 -18.96 14.99 -7.66
C ASP A 230 -18.61 13.74 -8.48
N VAL A 231 -18.52 12.60 -7.79
CA VAL A 231 -18.21 11.27 -8.37
C VAL A 231 -19.48 10.43 -8.55
N ARG A 232 -19.39 9.32 -9.29
CA ARG A 232 -20.56 8.51 -9.68
C ARG A 232 -21.30 7.92 -8.47
N GLU A 233 -20.56 7.55 -7.43
CA GLU A 233 -20.94 6.86 -6.20
C GLU A 233 -21.82 7.77 -5.34
N ASN A 234 -21.58 9.08 -5.41
CA ASN A 234 -22.38 10.08 -4.69
C ASN A 234 -23.60 10.56 -5.49
N ARG A 235 -23.72 10.20 -6.77
CA ARG A 235 -24.86 10.61 -7.61
C ARG A 235 -26.06 9.72 -7.33
N ASP A 236 -27.24 10.32 -7.45
CA ASP A 236 -28.49 9.59 -7.32
C ASP A 236 -28.61 8.53 -8.43
N PRO A 237 -28.77 7.23 -8.10
CA PRO A 237 -28.90 6.18 -9.10
C PRO A 237 -30.08 6.39 -10.05
N GLU A 238 -31.17 7.03 -9.60
CA GLU A 238 -32.34 7.34 -10.42
C GLU A 238 -32.09 8.49 -11.41
N SER A 239 -31.06 9.30 -11.15
CA SER A 239 -30.72 10.48 -11.96
C SER A 239 -29.96 10.15 -13.26
N LYS A 240 -29.78 8.87 -13.61
CA LYS A 240 -29.08 8.39 -14.82
C LYS A 240 -27.66 8.98 -14.98
N GLY A 241 -26.95 9.17 -13.87
CA GLY A 241 -25.58 9.69 -13.87
C GLY A 241 -25.45 11.20 -14.04
N ARG A 242 -26.55 11.96 -13.89
CA ARG A 242 -26.51 13.43 -13.87
C ARG A 242 -25.54 13.90 -12.79
N PRO A 243 -24.65 14.86 -13.07
CA PRO A 243 -23.77 15.43 -12.06
C PRO A 243 -24.56 16.03 -10.90
N LEU A 244 -23.92 16.13 -9.74
CA LEU A 244 -24.54 16.72 -8.56
C LEU A 244 -25.06 18.14 -8.85
N THR A 245 -26.20 18.49 -8.25
CA THR A 245 -26.72 19.86 -8.31
C THR A 245 -25.77 20.81 -7.58
N ARG A 246 -25.83 22.11 -7.92
CA ARG A 246 -25.01 23.13 -7.24
C ARG A 246 -25.15 23.08 -5.70
N LYS A 247 -26.37 22.87 -5.20
CA LYS A 247 -26.63 22.72 -3.75
C LYS A 247 -25.94 21.50 -3.14
N GLN A 248 -25.91 20.38 -3.85
CA GLN A 248 -25.24 19.17 -3.38
C GLN A 248 -23.71 19.32 -3.40
N LYS A 249 -23.15 19.99 -4.43
CA LYS A 249 -21.71 20.26 -4.51
C LYS A 249 -21.20 21.18 -3.40
N ASP A 250 -22.07 22.04 -2.86
CA ASP A 250 -21.73 22.94 -1.76
C ASP A 250 -21.97 22.30 -0.37
N LEU A 251 -22.47 21.06 -0.33
CA LEU A 251 -22.69 20.32 0.90
C LEU A 251 -21.36 20.07 1.60
N ARG A 252 -21.28 20.50 2.85
CA ARG A 252 -20.15 20.31 3.74
C ARG A 252 -20.62 19.64 5.01
N ILE A 253 -19.85 18.67 5.49
CA ILE A 253 -20.06 18.05 6.79
C ILE A 253 -18.86 18.36 7.69
N LYS A 254 -19.13 18.49 8.99
CA LYS A 254 -18.12 18.65 10.03
C LYS A 254 -18.11 17.37 10.84
N LEU A 255 -16.98 16.68 10.89
CA LEU A 255 -16.83 15.42 11.61
C LEU A 255 -15.73 15.55 12.65
N PRO A 256 -16.01 15.30 13.94
CA PRO A 256 -14.96 15.11 14.94
C PRO A 256 -14.03 13.97 14.54
N PHE A 257 -12.74 14.04 14.92
CA PHE A 257 -11.76 13.00 14.58
C PHE A 257 -12.24 11.60 14.99
N THR A 258 -12.85 11.49 16.17
CA THR A 258 -13.35 10.23 16.74
C THR A 258 -14.52 9.57 16.01
N PHE A 259 -15.19 10.28 15.09
CA PHE A 259 -16.36 9.74 14.38
C PHE A 259 -15.96 9.01 13.09
N HIS A 260 -14.72 9.15 12.64
CA HIS A 260 -14.22 8.44 11.47
C HIS A 260 -13.96 6.98 11.83
N THR A 261 -14.50 6.06 11.02
CA THR A 261 -14.31 4.61 11.20
C THR A 261 -13.30 4.07 10.20
N LYS A 262 -13.33 4.55 8.95
CA LYS A 262 -12.43 4.15 7.87
C LYS A 262 -12.29 5.27 6.85
N ILE A 263 -11.08 5.55 6.41
CA ILE A 263 -10.80 6.51 5.34
C ILE A 263 -9.77 5.91 4.39
N ASN A 264 -10.13 5.81 3.11
CA ASN A 264 -9.27 5.31 2.04
C ASN A 264 -9.27 6.30 0.87
N LEU A 265 -8.25 6.23 0.02
CA LEU A 265 -8.25 6.99 -1.24
C LEU A 265 -9.35 6.46 -2.15
N TYR A 266 -10.05 7.37 -2.85
CA TYR A 266 -11.04 7.00 -3.86
C TYR A 266 -10.37 6.95 -5.24
N LEU A 267 -10.58 5.84 -5.96
CA LEU A 267 -10.15 5.65 -7.35
C LEU A 267 -11.38 5.58 -8.26
N ASP A 268 -11.37 6.35 -9.35
CA ASP A 268 -12.42 6.41 -10.38
C ASP A 268 -12.14 5.49 -11.60
#